data_AF-A2HN86-F1
#
_entry.id   AF-A2HN86-F1
#
_cell.length_a   1.000
_cell.length_b   1.000
_cell.length_c   1.000
_cell.angle_alpha   90.00
_cell.angle_beta   90.00
_cell.angle_gamma   90.00
#
_symmetry.space_group_name_H-M   'P 1'
#
loop_
_entity.id
_entity.type
_entity.pdbx_description
1 polymer ?
#
loop_
_entity_poly.entity_id
_entity_poly.type
_entity_poly.pdbx_seq_one_letter_code
_entity_poly.pdbx_strand_id
1 'polypeptide(L)'
;MGPKGDIVAKFVIVRSRKGKAGNYTGASCQMESVAADQALQILEDTVGKGIVDGFCHDRDNKSRNIVHKHFPDAVEYQDGFHCKKKFELCWKRLTSNEYAKSDMPIVDSKIFHGIKNRLKIFFNTLLDKHISKEQKLFYWLHAVDHLIGNHSPEYCLHSTKDEEKEHFIWTAGLENENARNHLLEFLKDSGSVFQIVNPDYATHINESYNARSCRFNPKHTNYLSSYEGRTDIATIYHNEGYQGLLELRNLSGIKPIHPILRDSLIEEHKEKKLRSEREKTEEYRSARSERRKARKLIVNGKGDYGNGQDEEIISNESQNSSEIPKYVIA
;
A
#
# COMPACT_ATOMS: atom_id res chain seq x y z
N MET A 1 7.13 -1.24 2.02
CA MET A 1 6.45 -0.13 2.72
C MET A 1 7.07 1.13 2.20
N GLY A 2 6.24 2.09 1.77
CA GLY A 2 6.68 3.32 1.12
C GLY A 2 7.39 4.28 2.07
N PRO A 3 7.92 5.40 1.55
CA PRO A 3 8.50 6.46 2.38
C PRO A 3 7.49 6.96 3.42
N LYS A 4 8.01 7.47 4.55
CA LYS A 4 7.19 8.14 5.56
C LYS A 4 6.67 9.43 4.91
N GLY A 5 5.36 9.53 4.72
CA GLY A 5 4.73 10.79 4.32
C GLY A 5 4.30 11.54 5.57
N ASP A 6 4.71 12.80 5.67
CA ASP A 6 4.21 13.69 6.70
C ASP A 6 2.94 14.38 6.20
N ILE A 7 2.02 14.69 7.11
CA ILE A 7 0.85 15.50 6.80
C ILE A 7 1.30 16.96 6.81
N VAL A 8 1.41 17.56 5.61
CA VAL A 8 1.92 18.92 5.42
C VAL A 8 0.82 19.99 5.30
N ALA A 9 -0.39 19.58 4.93
CA ALA A 9 -1.55 20.44 4.87
C ALA A 9 -2.81 19.66 5.25
N LYS A 10 -3.77 20.35 5.86
CA LYS A 10 -5.07 19.78 6.23
C LYS A 10 -6.09 20.88 6.42
N PHE A 11 -7.36 20.50 6.32
CA PHE A 11 -8.47 21.38 6.64
C PHE A 11 -9.58 20.58 7.32
N VAL A 12 -10.09 21.09 8.45
CA VAL A 12 -11.15 20.44 9.21
C VAL A 12 -12.47 21.09 8.88
N ILE A 13 -13.42 20.32 8.36
CA ILE A 13 -14.79 20.80 8.12
C ILE A 13 -15.74 20.35 9.22
N VAL A 14 -16.38 21.34 9.84
CA VAL A 14 -17.46 21.16 10.81
C VAL A 14 -18.73 21.76 10.22
N ARG A 15 -19.72 20.90 9.95
CA ARG A 15 -21.01 21.35 9.40
C ARG A 15 -21.81 22.13 10.45
N SER A 16 -22.33 23.28 10.04
CA SER A 16 -23.28 24.07 10.84
C SER A 16 -24.56 23.29 11.11
N ARG A 17 -25.03 23.35 12.36
CA ARG A 17 -26.30 22.73 12.81
C ARG A 17 -27.14 23.76 13.56
N LYS A 18 -28.45 23.50 13.73
CA LYS A 18 -29.34 24.39 14.48
C LYS A 18 -28.75 24.63 15.89
N GLY A 19 -28.46 25.90 16.22
CA GLY A 19 -27.88 26.31 17.49
C GLY A 19 -26.35 26.16 17.63
N LYS A 20 -25.63 25.73 16.58
CA LYS A 20 -24.15 25.66 16.58
C LYS A 20 -23.58 26.02 15.21
N ALA A 21 -22.85 27.14 15.15
CA ALA A 21 -22.11 27.54 13.96
C ALA A 21 -20.92 26.59 13.74
N GLY A 22 -20.81 26.07 12.52
CA GLY A 22 -19.61 25.42 12.00
C GLY A 22 -19.03 26.25 10.85
N ASN A 23 -17.98 25.77 10.20
CA ASN A 23 -17.34 26.44 9.07
C ASN A 23 -17.89 26.01 7.70
N TYR A 24 -18.97 25.22 7.66
CA TYR A 24 -19.57 24.74 6.42
C TYR A 24 -21.09 24.60 6.49
N THR A 25 -21.78 25.20 5.52
CA THR A 25 -23.25 25.22 5.42
C THR A 25 -23.80 24.35 4.28
N GLY A 26 -22.93 23.79 3.43
CA GLY A 26 -23.35 23.02 2.26
C GLY A 26 -23.81 21.58 2.57
N ALA A 27 -24.03 20.81 1.51
CA ALA A 27 -24.46 19.42 1.59
C ALA A 27 -23.35 18.52 2.17
N SER A 28 -23.73 17.54 3.00
CA SER A 28 -22.76 16.64 3.65
C SER A 28 -21.95 15.80 2.66
N CYS A 29 -22.52 15.43 1.51
CA CYS A 29 -21.84 14.66 0.47
C CYS A 29 -20.73 15.42 -0.27
N GLN A 30 -20.58 16.74 -0.03
CA GLN A 30 -19.52 17.57 -0.60
C GLN A 30 -18.45 17.97 0.42
N MET A 31 -18.63 17.65 1.71
CA MET A 31 -17.70 18.07 2.76
C MET A 31 -16.27 17.57 2.49
N GLU A 32 -16.10 16.33 2.05
CA GLU A 32 -14.77 15.77 1.77
C GLU A 32 -14.07 16.51 0.63
N SER A 33 -14.79 16.80 -0.46
CA SER A 33 -14.26 17.54 -1.60
C SER A 33 -13.89 18.97 -1.24
N VAL A 34 -14.71 19.65 -0.44
CA VAL A 34 -14.41 21.01 0.03
C VAL A 34 -13.23 21.01 0.99
N ALA A 35 -13.13 20.00 1.87
CA ALA A 35 -12.00 19.88 2.79
C ALA A 35 -10.68 19.64 2.04
N ALA A 36 -10.70 18.79 1.02
CA ALA A 36 -9.56 18.55 0.15
C ALA A 36 -9.14 19.82 -0.61
N ASP A 37 -10.10 20.53 -1.22
CA ASP A 37 -9.85 21.80 -1.94
C ASP A 37 -9.19 22.85 -1.03
N GLN A 38 -9.70 23.04 0.18
CA GLN A 38 -9.13 23.99 1.14
C GLN A 38 -7.76 23.55 1.65
N ALA A 39 -7.55 22.25 1.89
CA ALA A 39 -6.25 21.73 2.28
C ALA A 39 -5.19 21.93 1.17
N LEU A 40 -5.57 21.74 -0.10
CA LEU A 40 -4.69 21.98 -1.22
C LEU A 40 -4.44 23.47 -1.46
N GLN A 41 -5.42 24.35 -1.21
CA GLN A 41 -5.19 25.79 -1.23
C GLN A 41 -4.14 26.20 -0.19
N ILE A 42 -4.25 25.70 1.05
CA ILE A 42 -3.23 25.95 2.08
C ILE A 42 -1.85 25.47 1.63
N LEU A 43 -1.79 24.28 1.02
CA LEU A 43 -0.53 23.75 0.49
C LEU A 43 0.02 24.64 -0.63
N GLU A 44 -0.82 25.03 -1.59
CA GLU A 44 -0.47 25.93 -2.69
C GLU A 44 0.06 27.27 -2.18
N ASP A 45 -0.62 27.87 -1.19
CA ASP A 45 -0.22 29.14 -0.58
C ASP A 45 1.13 29.01 0.16
N THR A 46 1.43 27.81 0.69
CA THR A 46 2.64 27.56 1.48
C THR A 46 3.86 27.25 0.62
N VAL A 47 3.72 26.42 -0.42
CA VAL A 47 4.84 25.91 -1.21
C VAL A 47 4.84 26.38 -2.67
N GLY A 48 3.73 26.92 -3.16
CA GLY A 48 3.56 27.30 -4.57
C GLY A 48 3.25 26.11 -5.49
N LYS A 49 2.82 26.43 -6.73
CA LYS A 49 2.29 25.43 -7.69
C LYS A 49 3.32 24.46 -8.26
N GLY A 50 4.61 24.81 -8.24
CA GLY A 50 5.67 24.05 -8.90
C GLY A 50 6.35 22.98 -8.03
N ILE A 51 5.90 22.79 -6.78
CA ILE A 51 6.58 21.89 -5.83
C ILE A 51 5.98 20.48 -5.81
N VAL A 52 4.72 20.32 -6.23
CA VAL A 52 4.05 19.01 -6.20
C VAL A 52 4.29 18.26 -7.51
N ASP A 53 5.22 17.31 -7.49
CA ASP A 53 5.58 16.50 -8.67
C ASP A 53 4.48 15.51 -9.09
N GLY A 54 3.65 15.06 -8.14
CA GLY A 54 2.58 14.10 -8.43
C GLY A 54 1.73 13.73 -7.23
N PHE A 55 0.62 13.06 -7.48
CA PHE A 55 -0.36 12.68 -6.46
C PHE A 55 -0.92 11.28 -6.72
N CYS A 56 -1.44 10.63 -5.67
CA CYS A 56 -2.03 9.30 -5.74
C CYS A 56 -3.40 9.26 -5.07
N HIS A 57 -4.36 8.55 -5.67
CA HIS A 57 -5.73 8.44 -5.17
C HIS A 57 -6.36 7.06 -5.47
N ASP A 58 -7.51 6.78 -4.83
CA ASP A 58 -8.21 5.48 -4.86
C ASP A 58 -9.20 5.35 -6.05
N ARG A 59 -8.96 6.06 -7.15
CA ARG A 59 -9.78 6.07 -8.39
C ARG A 59 -11.14 6.76 -8.28
N ASP A 60 -11.33 7.68 -7.34
CA ASP A 60 -12.51 8.54 -7.35
C ASP A 60 -12.44 9.61 -8.46
N ASN A 61 -13.61 10.03 -8.95
CA ASN A 61 -13.70 10.97 -10.07
C ASN A 61 -13.48 12.44 -9.67
N LYS A 62 -13.34 12.76 -8.37
CA LYS A 62 -13.29 14.14 -7.88
C LYS A 62 -11.87 14.59 -7.59
N SER A 63 -11.05 13.73 -7.00
CA SER A 63 -9.69 14.04 -6.55
C SER A 63 -8.83 14.61 -7.67
N ARG A 64 -8.85 14.00 -8.86
CA ARG A 64 -8.13 14.49 -10.05
C ARG A 64 -8.41 15.96 -10.33
N ASN A 65 -9.69 16.34 -10.42
CA ASN A 65 -10.08 17.69 -10.78
C ASN A 65 -9.72 18.70 -9.68
N ILE A 66 -9.85 18.29 -8.42
CA ILE A 66 -9.50 19.13 -7.27
C ILE A 66 -7.98 19.35 -7.23
N VAL A 67 -7.18 18.30 -7.40
CA VAL A 67 -5.71 18.43 -7.40
C VAL A 67 -5.22 19.28 -8.57
N HIS A 68 -5.65 19.00 -9.80
CA HIS A 68 -5.19 19.77 -10.97
C HIS A 68 -5.67 21.22 -11.01
N LYS A 69 -6.70 21.58 -10.24
CA LYS A 69 -7.08 22.99 -10.03
C LYS A 69 -5.95 23.77 -9.34
N HIS A 70 -5.28 23.16 -8.37
CA HIS A 70 -4.20 23.78 -7.58
C HIS A 70 -2.81 23.51 -8.17
N PHE A 71 -2.60 22.28 -8.68
CA PHE A 71 -1.32 21.79 -9.21
C PHE A 71 -1.53 21.19 -10.61
N PRO A 72 -1.63 22.02 -11.67
CA PRO A 72 -1.95 21.55 -13.03
C PRO A 72 -0.94 20.55 -13.58
N ASP A 73 0.34 20.72 -13.25
CA ASP A 73 1.45 19.92 -13.79
C ASP A 73 1.74 18.64 -12.98
N ALA A 74 1.07 18.43 -11.85
CA ALA A 74 1.30 17.27 -11.00
C ALA A 74 0.90 15.96 -11.71
N VAL A 75 1.80 14.97 -11.73
CA VAL A 75 1.51 13.68 -12.36
C VAL A 75 0.49 12.88 -11.54
N GLU A 76 -0.58 12.44 -12.21
CA GLU A 76 -1.62 11.60 -11.61
C GLU A 76 -1.19 10.13 -11.55
N TYR A 77 -1.26 9.55 -10.36
CA TYR A 77 -1.10 8.12 -10.10
C TYR A 77 -2.34 7.53 -9.42
N GLN A 78 -2.53 6.23 -9.60
CA GLN A 78 -3.52 5.45 -8.88
C GLN A 78 -2.84 4.49 -7.93
N ASP A 79 -3.47 4.22 -6.79
CA ASP A 79 -2.95 3.26 -5.84
C ASP A 79 -2.87 1.86 -6.48
N GLY A 80 -1.67 1.30 -6.51
CA GLY A 80 -1.39 -0.04 -7.02
C GLY A 80 -2.25 -1.11 -6.35
N PHE A 81 -2.57 -1.00 -5.06
CA PHE A 81 -3.42 -1.97 -4.36
C PHE A 81 -4.85 -1.98 -4.92
N HIS A 82 -5.43 -0.81 -5.12
CA HIS A 82 -6.73 -0.64 -5.77
C HIS A 82 -6.72 -1.14 -7.22
N CYS A 83 -5.59 -0.97 -7.90
CA CYS A 83 -5.40 -1.43 -9.27
C CYS A 83 -5.31 -2.96 -9.39
N LYS A 84 -4.98 -3.71 -8.33
CA LYS A 84 -4.95 -5.20 -8.35
C LYS A 84 -6.30 -5.81 -8.73
N LYS A 85 -7.41 -5.12 -8.47
CA LYS A 85 -8.76 -5.56 -8.89
C LYS A 85 -8.92 -5.59 -10.42
N LYS A 86 -8.19 -4.76 -11.17
CA LYS A 86 -8.24 -4.73 -12.64
C LYS A 86 -7.80 -6.06 -13.24
N PHE A 87 -6.82 -6.73 -12.65
CA PHE A 87 -6.42 -8.09 -13.06
C PHE A 87 -7.61 -9.06 -13.04
N GLU A 88 -8.36 -9.11 -11.94
CA GLU A 88 -9.50 -10.03 -11.81
C GLU A 88 -10.63 -9.68 -12.77
N LEU A 89 -10.88 -8.39 -13.02
CA LEU A 89 -11.85 -7.93 -14.01
C LEU A 89 -11.42 -8.38 -15.42
N CYS A 90 -10.19 -8.09 -15.84
CA CYS A 90 -9.67 -8.51 -17.14
C CYS A 90 -9.67 -10.03 -17.29
N TRP A 91 -9.38 -10.77 -16.21
CA TRP A 91 -9.40 -12.22 -16.20
C TRP A 91 -10.81 -12.77 -16.42
N LYS A 92 -11.82 -12.17 -15.77
CA LYS A 92 -13.22 -12.54 -15.97
C LYS A 92 -13.60 -12.36 -17.45
N ARG A 93 -13.26 -11.21 -18.05
CA ARG A 93 -13.49 -10.92 -19.47
C ARG A 93 -12.85 -11.96 -20.39
N LEU A 94 -11.62 -12.37 -20.08
CA LEU A 94 -10.92 -13.46 -20.79
C LEU A 94 -11.72 -14.77 -20.74
N THR A 95 -12.08 -15.21 -19.54
CA THR A 95 -12.81 -16.48 -19.36
C THR A 95 -14.25 -16.45 -19.86
N SER A 96 -14.83 -15.26 -20.01
CA SER A 96 -16.16 -15.04 -20.60
C SER A 96 -16.10 -14.78 -22.11
N ASN A 97 -14.93 -14.90 -22.75
CA ASN A 97 -14.71 -14.69 -24.18
C ASN A 97 -15.09 -13.27 -24.66
N GLU A 98 -15.06 -12.26 -23.80
CA GLU A 98 -15.32 -10.86 -24.20
C GLU A 98 -14.24 -10.27 -25.11
N TYR A 99 -13.07 -10.92 -25.22
CA TYR A 99 -12.01 -10.54 -26.16
C TYR A 99 -12.14 -11.21 -27.52
N ALA A 100 -13.13 -12.09 -27.73
CA ALA A 100 -13.39 -12.68 -29.03
C ALA A 100 -13.71 -11.58 -30.06
N LYS A 101 -13.14 -11.72 -31.25
CA LYS A 101 -13.35 -10.83 -32.40
C LYS A 101 -13.77 -11.67 -33.61
N SER A 102 -14.21 -11.03 -34.69
CA SER A 102 -14.67 -11.74 -35.90
C SER A 102 -13.60 -12.67 -36.49
N ASP A 103 -12.33 -12.31 -36.33
CA ASP A 103 -11.12 -13.04 -36.76
C ASP A 103 -10.50 -13.91 -35.66
N MET A 104 -11.10 -13.94 -34.46
CA MET A 104 -10.59 -14.64 -33.28
C MET A 104 -11.72 -15.40 -32.58
N PRO A 105 -11.96 -16.69 -32.92
CA PRO A 105 -13.08 -17.46 -32.40
C PRO A 105 -13.02 -17.65 -30.89
N ILE A 106 -14.18 -17.98 -30.32
CA ILE A 106 -14.36 -18.31 -28.90
C ILE A 106 -13.48 -19.49 -28.51
N VAL A 107 -12.87 -19.43 -27.33
CA VAL A 107 -12.03 -20.49 -26.78
C VAL A 107 -12.63 -21.01 -25.47
N ASP A 108 -12.52 -22.31 -25.20
CA ASP A 108 -12.91 -22.86 -23.90
C ASP A 108 -12.02 -22.28 -22.79
N SER A 109 -12.64 -21.63 -21.81
CA SER A 109 -11.98 -21.06 -20.63
C SER A 109 -11.05 -22.03 -19.88
N LYS A 110 -11.29 -23.35 -19.97
CA LYS A 110 -10.42 -24.39 -19.38
C LYS A 110 -9.02 -24.37 -19.95
N ILE A 111 -8.83 -23.82 -21.15
CA ILE A 111 -7.50 -23.72 -21.77
C ILE A 111 -6.55 -22.86 -20.93
N PHE A 112 -7.08 -21.92 -20.14
CA PHE A 112 -6.30 -21.04 -19.26
C PHE A 112 -6.09 -21.63 -17.86
N HIS A 113 -6.36 -22.92 -17.66
CA HIS A 113 -6.12 -23.59 -16.38
C HIS A 113 -4.61 -23.55 -16.04
N GLY A 114 -4.29 -23.36 -14.76
CA GLY A 114 -2.91 -23.33 -14.26
C GLY A 114 -2.13 -22.01 -14.46
N ILE A 115 -2.57 -21.10 -15.35
CA ILE A 115 -1.83 -19.86 -15.62
C ILE A 115 -2.32 -18.64 -14.81
N LYS A 116 -3.58 -18.62 -14.34
CA LYS A 116 -4.18 -17.49 -13.61
C LYS A 116 -3.30 -16.99 -12.46
N ASN A 117 -2.97 -17.89 -11.53
CA ASN A 117 -2.25 -17.51 -10.31
C ASN A 117 -0.80 -17.09 -10.62
N ARG A 118 -0.18 -17.70 -11.64
CA ARG A 118 1.17 -17.34 -12.09
C ARG A 118 1.20 -15.92 -12.64
N LEU A 119 0.27 -15.61 -13.54
CA LEU A 119 0.10 -14.26 -14.09
C LEU A 119 -0.26 -13.25 -13.01
N LYS A 120 -1.12 -13.61 -12.05
CA LYS A 120 -1.46 -12.72 -10.92
C LYS A 120 -0.26 -12.38 -10.04
N ILE A 121 0.57 -13.38 -9.73
CA ILE A 121 1.80 -13.18 -8.96
C ILE A 121 2.77 -12.28 -9.74
N PHE A 122 2.94 -12.55 -11.03
CA PHE A 122 3.81 -11.76 -11.89
C PHE A 122 3.34 -10.31 -12.01
N PHE A 123 2.04 -10.10 -12.26
CA PHE A 123 1.41 -8.78 -12.32
C PHE A 123 1.67 -7.97 -11.04
N ASN A 124 1.44 -8.58 -9.87
CA ASN A 124 1.70 -7.94 -8.58
C ASN A 124 3.19 -7.64 -8.38
N THR A 125 4.06 -8.54 -8.83
CA THR A 125 5.52 -8.34 -8.76
C THR A 125 5.93 -7.14 -9.59
N LEU A 126 5.42 -7.01 -10.83
CA LEU A 126 5.69 -5.86 -11.68
C LEU A 126 5.14 -4.55 -11.11
N LEU A 127 3.94 -4.57 -10.52
CA LEU A 127 3.37 -3.40 -9.84
C LEU A 127 4.32 -2.85 -8.77
N ASP A 128 4.85 -3.74 -7.93
CA ASP A 128 5.67 -3.38 -6.77
C ASP A 128 7.16 -3.15 -7.13
N LYS A 129 7.61 -3.45 -8.36
CA LYS A 129 9.02 -3.32 -8.78
C LYS A 129 9.38 -1.88 -9.17
N HIS A 130 10.55 -1.40 -8.75
CA HIS A 130 11.08 -0.08 -9.14
C HIS A 130 11.85 -0.17 -10.48
N ILE A 131 11.12 -0.36 -11.56
CA ILE A 131 11.60 -0.28 -12.96
C ILE A 131 10.66 0.64 -13.75
N SER A 132 11.08 1.11 -14.93
CA SER A 132 10.26 2.02 -15.74
C SER A 132 8.91 1.41 -16.13
N LYS A 133 7.90 2.26 -16.35
CA LYS A 133 6.55 1.82 -16.76
C LYS A 133 6.58 1.10 -18.10
N GLU A 134 7.47 1.50 -19.00
CA GLU A 134 7.73 0.86 -20.29
C GLU A 134 8.30 -0.55 -20.10
N GLN A 135 9.28 -0.71 -19.21
CA GLN A 135 9.82 -2.04 -18.90
C GLN A 135 8.76 -2.95 -18.26
N LYS A 136 7.94 -2.43 -17.33
CA LYS A 136 6.84 -3.23 -16.74
C LYS A 136 5.88 -3.73 -17.83
N LEU A 137 5.46 -2.83 -18.72
CA LEU A 137 4.57 -3.18 -19.83
C LEU A 137 5.23 -4.18 -20.78
N PHE A 138 6.50 -3.97 -21.11
CA PHE A 138 7.28 -4.86 -21.96
C PHE A 138 7.30 -6.29 -21.39
N TYR A 139 7.74 -6.46 -20.14
CA TYR A 139 7.78 -7.79 -19.52
C TYR A 139 6.40 -8.43 -19.38
N TRP A 140 5.38 -7.62 -19.11
CA TRP A 140 4.01 -8.11 -19.02
C TRP A 140 3.48 -8.64 -20.35
N LEU A 141 3.70 -7.93 -21.45
CA LEU A 141 3.25 -8.36 -22.77
C LEU A 141 3.96 -9.62 -23.26
N HIS A 142 5.23 -9.82 -22.89
CA HIS A 142 6.00 -11.03 -23.19
C HIS A 142 5.72 -12.19 -22.23
N ALA A 143 4.76 -12.06 -21.30
CA ALA A 143 4.36 -13.15 -20.44
C ALA A 143 3.78 -14.35 -21.22
N VAL A 144 3.20 -14.14 -22.41
CA VAL A 144 2.74 -15.24 -23.28
C VAL A 144 3.92 -16.09 -23.73
N ASP A 145 4.97 -15.45 -24.25
CA ASP A 145 6.18 -16.12 -24.75
C ASP A 145 6.86 -16.91 -23.62
N HIS A 146 6.93 -16.30 -22.44
CA HIS A 146 7.42 -16.97 -21.23
C HIS A 146 6.62 -18.22 -20.88
N LEU A 147 5.28 -18.12 -20.90
CA LEU A 147 4.41 -19.25 -20.56
C LEU A 147 4.53 -20.41 -21.54
N ILE A 148 4.88 -20.16 -22.81
CA ILE A 148 5.06 -21.21 -23.82
C ILE A 148 6.51 -21.73 -23.89
N GLY A 149 7.39 -21.31 -22.96
CA GLY A 149 8.75 -21.83 -22.80
C GLY A 149 9.84 -20.98 -23.44
N ASN A 150 9.54 -19.79 -23.98
CA ASN A 150 10.57 -18.86 -24.43
C ASN A 150 11.11 -18.05 -23.25
N HIS A 151 12.24 -18.50 -22.70
CA HIS A 151 12.94 -17.87 -21.59
C HIS A 151 14.14 -17.02 -22.04
N SER A 152 14.10 -16.45 -23.25
CA SER A 152 15.20 -15.60 -23.73
C SER A 152 15.53 -14.51 -22.69
N PRO A 153 16.83 -14.23 -22.42
CA PRO A 153 17.24 -13.29 -21.38
C PRO A 153 16.62 -11.89 -21.51
N GLU A 154 16.31 -11.49 -22.74
CA GLU A 154 15.68 -10.21 -23.06
C GLU A 154 14.23 -10.12 -22.56
N TYR A 155 13.51 -11.25 -22.47
CA TYR A 155 12.07 -11.30 -22.15
C TYR A 155 11.79 -11.78 -20.73
N CYS A 156 12.81 -12.19 -19.98
CA CYS A 156 12.65 -12.80 -18.66
C CYS A 156 13.35 -12.03 -17.54
N LEU A 157 12.74 -12.03 -16.36
CA LEU A 157 13.29 -11.43 -15.13
C LEU A 157 13.99 -12.46 -14.22
N HIS A 158 14.22 -13.68 -14.70
CA HIS A 158 14.93 -14.72 -13.97
C HIS A 158 16.41 -14.36 -13.79
N SER A 159 16.99 -14.81 -12.68
CA SER A 159 18.44 -14.83 -12.54
C SER A 159 19.01 -16.03 -13.28
N THR A 160 20.29 -15.98 -13.67
CA THR A 160 20.98 -17.13 -14.30
C THR A 160 20.95 -18.40 -13.43
N LYS A 161 20.78 -18.26 -12.11
CA LYS A 161 20.62 -19.38 -11.16
C LYS A 161 19.25 -20.07 -11.24
N ASP A 162 18.26 -19.44 -11.88
CA ASP A 162 16.92 -20.01 -12.04
C ASP A 162 16.76 -20.77 -13.36
N GLU A 163 17.72 -20.67 -14.29
CA GLU A 163 17.71 -21.38 -15.59
C GLU A 163 17.79 -22.91 -15.44
N GLU A 164 18.33 -23.40 -14.33
CA GLU A 164 18.47 -24.83 -14.04
C GLU A 164 17.19 -25.47 -13.46
N LYS A 165 16.12 -24.70 -13.24
CA LYS A 165 14.86 -25.21 -12.67
C LYS A 165 13.87 -25.58 -13.77
N GLU A 166 13.13 -26.67 -13.58
CA GLU A 166 11.97 -26.97 -14.41
C GLU A 166 10.96 -25.81 -14.38
N HIS A 167 10.74 -25.20 -15.53
CA HIS A 167 9.78 -24.13 -15.71
C HIS A 167 8.42 -24.69 -16.14
N PHE A 168 7.35 -24.04 -15.68
CA PHE A 168 6.01 -24.38 -16.12
C PHE A 168 5.83 -23.98 -17.59
N ILE A 169 5.35 -24.92 -18.41
CA ILE A 169 5.01 -24.68 -19.81
C ILE A 169 3.50 -24.83 -20.00
N TRP A 170 2.87 -23.82 -20.60
CA TRP A 170 1.48 -23.80 -21.01
C TRP A 170 1.34 -24.48 -22.38
N THR A 171 1.32 -25.81 -22.39
CA THR A 171 1.25 -26.62 -23.62
C THR A 171 0.04 -26.29 -24.49
N ALA A 172 -1.13 -26.04 -23.90
CA ALA A 172 -2.31 -25.65 -24.64
C ALA A 172 -2.14 -24.32 -25.40
N GLY A 173 -1.28 -23.43 -24.90
CA GLY A 173 -0.89 -22.20 -25.59
C GLY A 173 0.05 -22.44 -26.77
N LEU A 174 0.85 -23.51 -26.77
CA LEU A 174 1.67 -23.90 -27.93
C LEU A 174 0.79 -24.37 -29.09
N GLU A 175 -0.24 -25.15 -28.77
CA GLU A 175 -1.10 -25.82 -29.74
C GLU A 175 -2.24 -24.92 -30.27
N ASN A 176 -2.62 -23.86 -29.54
CA ASN A 176 -3.77 -23.04 -29.87
C ASN A 176 -3.42 -21.55 -30.01
N GLU A 177 -3.28 -21.10 -31.26
CA GLU A 177 -2.99 -19.70 -31.58
C GLU A 177 -4.10 -18.74 -31.12
N ASN A 178 -5.37 -19.12 -31.23
CA ASN A 178 -6.48 -18.29 -30.77
C ASN A 178 -6.41 -18.06 -29.26
N ALA A 179 -6.06 -19.09 -28.49
CA ALA A 179 -5.87 -18.96 -27.05
C ALA A 179 -4.75 -17.96 -26.70
N ARG A 180 -3.64 -17.98 -27.46
CA ARG A 180 -2.56 -16.98 -27.31
C ARG A 180 -3.06 -15.57 -27.62
N ASN A 181 -3.81 -15.40 -28.70
CA ASN A 181 -4.33 -14.10 -29.11
C ASN A 181 -5.32 -13.52 -28.08
N HIS A 182 -6.21 -14.36 -27.53
CA HIS A 182 -7.09 -13.98 -26.41
C HIS A 182 -6.29 -13.56 -25.18
N LEU A 183 -5.24 -14.33 -24.84
CA LEU A 183 -4.36 -14.00 -23.72
C LEU A 183 -3.61 -12.68 -23.96
N LEU A 184 -3.13 -12.42 -25.18
CA LEU A 184 -2.48 -11.15 -25.54
C LEU A 184 -3.41 -9.95 -25.36
N GLU A 185 -4.68 -10.05 -25.75
CA GLU A 185 -5.66 -8.98 -25.52
C GLU A 185 -5.91 -8.75 -24.02
N PHE A 186 -5.97 -9.83 -23.23
CA PHE A 186 -5.99 -9.74 -21.77
C PHE A 186 -4.76 -9.00 -21.22
N LEU A 187 -3.55 -9.32 -21.71
CA LEU A 187 -2.31 -8.68 -21.27
C LEU A 187 -2.29 -7.20 -21.64
N LYS A 188 -2.75 -6.83 -22.85
CA LYS A 188 -2.87 -5.42 -23.27
C LYS A 188 -3.82 -4.63 -22.38
N ASP A 189 -5.03 -5.15 -22.12
CA ASP A 189 -6.02 -4.46 -21.28
C ASP A 189 -5.53 -4.31 -19.83
N SER A 190 -5.01 -5.39 -19.25
CA SER A 190 -4.49 -5.37 -17.87
C SER A 190 -3.20 -4.55 -17.74
N GLY A 191 -2.36 -4.51 -18.78
CA GLY A 191 -1.08 -3.80 -18.83
C GLY A 191 -1.22 -2.27 -18.76
N SER A 192 -2.39 -1.73 -19.12
CA SER A 192 -2.70 -0.29 -18.97
C SER A 192 -2.48 0.23 -17.54
N VAL A 193 -2.59 -0.65 -16.53
CA VAL A 193 -2.35 -0.32 -15.12
C VAL A 193 -0.91 0.16 -14.88
N PHE A 194 0.09 -0.37 -15.59
CA PHE A 194 1.48 0.02 -15.35
C PHE A 194 1.78 1.46 -15.75
N GLN A 195 0.92 2.06 -16.58
CA GLN A 195 1.07 3.46 -17.00
C GLN A 195 0.62 4.46 -15.93
N ILE A 196 -0.22 4.02 -15.00
CA ILE A 196 -0.88 4.88 -14.01
C ILE A 196 -0.51 4.54 -12.56
N VAL A 197 0.34 3.54 -12.34
CA VAL A 197 0.79 3.13 -11.00
C VAL A 197 2.27 3.39 -10.84
N ASN A 198 2.62 4.08 -9.75
CA ASN A 198 4.00 4.24 -9.31
C ASN A 198 4.17 3.61 -7.91
N PRO A 199 5.10 2.66 -7.71
CA PRO A 199 5.28 1.96 -6.43
C PRO A 199 5.68 2.89 -5.27
N ASP A 200 6.23 4.07 -5.58
CA ASP A 200 6.61 5.06 -4.57
C ASP A 200 5.41 5.84 -4.01
N TYR A 201 4.27 5.81 -4.72
CA TYR A 201 3.06 6.53 -4.34
C TYR A 201 1.95 5.54 -3.94
N ALA A 202 1.36 5.76 -2.77
CA ALA A 202 0.25 4.94 -2.30
C ALA A 202 -0.57 5.69 -1.22
N THR A 203 -1.85 5.37 -1.12
CA THR A 203 -2.79 6.01 -0.20
C THR A 203 -2.71 5.50 1.24
N HIS A 204 -1.90 4.47 1.51
CA HIS A 204 -1.73 3.88 2.85
C HIS A 204 -1.30 4.87 3.95
N ILE A 205 -0.61 5.97 3.60
CA ILE A 205 -0.25 7.01 4.57
C ILE A 205 -1.50 7.74 5.05
N ASN A 206 -2.42 8.08 4.13
CA ASN A 206 -3.71 8.68 4.46
C ASN A 206 -4.55 7.74 5.32
N GLU A 207 -4.60 6.45 4.98
CA GLU A 207 -5.29 5.43 5.79
C GLU A 207 -4.71 5.33 7.21
N SER A 208 -3.38 5.36 7.32
CA SER A 208 -2.68 5.34 8.61
C SER A 208 -2.99 6.59 9.44
N TYR A 209 -3.03 7.76 8.80
CA TYR A 209 -3.44 9.00 9.45
C TYR A 209 -4.89 8.94 9.92
N ASN A 210 -5.81 8.48 9.08
CA ASN A 210 -7.22 8.35 9.44
C ASN A 210 -7.42 7.42 10.64
N ALA A 211 -6.76 6.26 10.64
CA ALA A 211 -6.79 5.34 11.77
C ALA A 211 -6.25 5.98 13.06
N ARG A 212 -5.18 6.77 12.97
CA ARG A 212 -4.60 7.53 14.09
C ARG A 212 -5.53 8.63 14.57
N SER A 213 -6.09 9.43 13.66
CA SER A 213 -7.05 10.50 13.96
C SER A 213 -8.29 9.96 14.68
N CYS A 214 -8.81 8.79 14.27
CA CYS A 214 -9.92 8.13 14.96
C CYS A 214 -9.62 7.75 16.43
N ARG A 215 -8.36 7.59 16.83
CA ARG A 215 -8.01 7.36 18.24
C ARG A 215 -8.13 8.63 19.09
N PHE A 216 -7.84 9.80 18.50
CA PHE A 216 -8.02 11.09 19.15
C PHE A 216 -9.48 11.58 19.08
N ASN A 217 -10.20 11.15 18.04
CA ASN A 217 -11.59 11.50 17.76
C ASN A 217 -12.47 10.25 17.58
N PRO A 218 -12.70 9.45 18.65
CA PRO A 218 -13.55 8.27 18.55
C PRO A 218 -15.02 8.64 18.23
N LYS A 219 -15.62 7.88 17.30
CA LYS A 219 -16.98 8.14 16.78
C LYS A 219 -18.09 8.15 17.85
N HIS A 220 -17.88 7.45 18.96
CA HIS A 220 -18.88 7.32 20.03
C HIS A 220 -18.88 8.49 21.02
N THR A 221 -17.97 9.46 20.87
CA THR A 221 -17.92 10.63 21.74
C THR A 221 -18.03 11.90 20.91
N ASN A 222 -18.90 12.82 21.34
CA ASN A 222 -19.08 14.09 20.66
C ASN A 222 -18.03 15.10 21.14
N TYR A 223 -16.99 15.30 20.34
CA TYR A 223 -15.92 16.26 20.62
C TYR A 223 -16.05 17.58 19.84
N LEU A 224 -17.24 17.99 19.41
CA LEU A 224 -17.43 19.11 18.47
C LEU A 224 -16.57 20.36 18.76
N SER A 225 -16.48 20.80 20.03
CA SER A 225 -15.72 21.98 20.45
C SER A 225 -14.20 21.80 20.48
N SER A 226 -13.71 20.56 20.53
CA SER A 226 -12.29 20.22 20.59
C SER A 226 -11.83 19.39 19.39
N TYR A 227 -12.70 19.18 18.40
CA TYR A 227 -12.46 18.27 17.28
C TYR A 227 -11.28 18.73 16.44
N GLU A 228 -11.19 20.04 16.17
CA GLU A 228 -10.07 20.64 15.45
C GLU A 228 -8.75 20.44 16.20
N GLY A 229 -8.66 20.92 17.46
CA GLY A 229 -7.46 20.75 18.28
C GLY A 229 -7.04 19.28 18.49
N ARG A 230 -8.00 18.35 18.63
CA ARG A 230 -7.71 16.90 18.68
C ARG A 230 -7.14 16.37 17.38
N THR A 231 -7.65 16.86 16.25
CA THR A 231 -7.13 16.53 14.92
C THR A 231 -5.74 17.14 14.71
N ASP A 232 -5.45 18.32 15.27
CA ASP A 232 -4.09 18.93 15.31
C ASP A 232 -3.12 18.07 16.11
N ILE A 233 -3.52 17.66 17.31
CA ILE A 233 -2.74 16.73 18.14
C ILE A 233 -2.49 15.42 17.40
N ALA A 234 -3.49 14.88 16.69
CA ALA A 234 -3.33 13.67 15.89
C ALA A 234 -2.32 13.85 14.74
N THR A 235 -2.31 15.02 14.11
CA THR A 235 -1.34 15.40 13.06
C THR A 235 0.08 15.52 13.62
N ILE A 236 0.25 16.23 14.74
CA ILE A 236 1.55 16.36 15.42
C ILE A 236 2.07 14.98 15.82
N TYR A 237 1.22 14.14 16.42
CA TYR A 237 1.60 12.77 16.76
C TYR A 237 1.89 11.93 15.52
N HIS A 238 1.23 12.20 14.38
CA HIS A 238 1.49 11.47 13.15
C HIS A 238 2.90 11.74 12.62
N ASN A 239 3.26 13.02 12.54
CA ASN A 239 4.52 13.47 11.95
C ASN A 239 5.67 13.28 12.95
N GLU A 240 5.50 13.71 14.20
CA GLU A 240 6.56 13.82 15.21
C GLU A 240 6.48 12.82 16.36
N GLY A 241 5.44 11.99 16.41
CA GLY A 241 5.25 11.01 17.49
C GLY A 241 5.16 11.66 18.87
N TYR A 242 5.71 10.99 19.89
CA TYR A 242 5.66 11.50 21.27
C TYR A 242 6.51 12.76 21.47
N GLN A 243 7.56 12.95 20.67
CA GLN A 243 8.40 14.14 20.76
C GLN A 243 7.57 15.42 20.54
N GLY A 244 6.77 15.46 19.48
CA GLY A 244 5.91 16.62 19.20
C GLY A 244 4.84 16.84 20.27
N LEU A 245 4.31 15.78 20.88
CA LEU A 245 3.36 15.90 21.99
C LEU A 245 4.01 16.47 23.27
N LEU A 246 5.24 16.07 23.56
CA LEU A 246 6.01 16.60 24.70
C LEU A 246 6.32 18.08 24.50
N GLU A 247 6.71 18.48 23.29
CA GLU A 247 6.97 19.87 22.95
C GLU A 247 5.70 20.73 23.06
N LEU A 248 4.58 20.28 22.49
CA LEU A 248 3.29 20.95 22.62
C LEU A 248 2.89 21.13 24.10
N ARG A 249 3.10 20.10 24.94
CA ARG A 249 2.84 20.17 26.38
C ARG A 249 3.68 21.26 27.06
N ASN A 250 4.97 21.35 26.73
CA ASN A 250 5.88 22.36 27.28
C ASN A 250 5.43 23.77 26.89
N LEU A 251 5.09 23.98 25.61
CA LEU A 251 4.58 25.27 25.11
C LEU A 251 3.24 25.67 25.75
N SER A 252 2.44 24.68 26.15
CA SER A 252 1.14 24.91 26.78
C SER A 252 1.23 25.23 28.28
N GLY A 253 2.45 25.25 28.86
CA GLY A 253 2.66 25.48 30.29
C GLY A 253 2.06 24.40 31.20
N ILE A 254 1.74 23.23 30.64
CA ILE A 254 1.19 22.11 31.42
C ILE A 254 2.33 21.49 32.23
N LYS A 255 2.04 21.11 33.49
CA LYS A 255 3.01 20.47 34.40
C LYS A 255 3.80 19.37 33.66
N PRO A 256 5.15 19.36 33.75
CA PRO A 256 5.96 18.33 33.10
C PRO A 256 5.52 16.92 33.51
N ILE A 257 5.61 15.99 32.57
CA ILE A 257 5.44 14.57 32.87
C ILE A 257 6.59 14.14 33.77
N HIS A 258 6.33 13.17 34.67
CA HIS A 258 7.38 12.57 35.50
C HIS A 258 8.57 12.13 34.62
N PRO A 259 9.83 12.45 35.00
CA PRO A 259 11.00 12.21 34.15
C PRO A 259 11.10 10.78 33.61
N ILE A 260 10.83 9.77 34.45
CA ILE A 260 10.86 8.36 34.04
C ILE A 260 9.89 8.07 32.88
N LEU A 261 8.65 8.57 32.96
CA LEU A 261 7.66 8.37 31.91
C LEU A 261 8.02 9.16 30.65
N ARG A 262 8.54 10.38 30.81
CA ARG A 262 9.02 11.20 29.70
C ARG A 262 10.12 10.46 28.93
N ASP A 263 11.12 9.95 29.64
CA ASP A 263 12.28 9.30 29.05
C ASP A 263 11.88 7.99 28.35
N SER A 264 10.95 7.22 28.95
CA SER A 264 10.36 6.04 28.31
C SER A 264 9.65 6.36 26.99
N LEU A 265 8.86 7.44 26.94
CA LEU A 265 8.18 7.86 25.70
C LEU A 265 9.15 8.31 24.61
N ILE A 266 10.26 8.97 24.99
CA ILE A 266 11.32 9.37 24.06
C ILE A 266 12.02 8.14 23.48
N GLU A 267 12.37 7.15 24.31
CA GLU A 267 12.99 5.91 23.84
C GLU A 267 12.05 5.10 22.94
N GLU A 268 10.77 4.96 23.29
CA GLU A 268 9.77 4.29 22.43
C GLU A 268 9.70 4.95 21.03
N HIS A 269 9.80 6.28 20.98
CA HIS A 269 9.81 7.02 19.71
C HIS A 269 11.09 6.76 18.90
N LYS A 270 12.26 6.77 19.54
CA LYS A 270 13.54 6.46 18.89
C LYS A 270 13.55 5.05 18.33
N GLU A 271 13.11 4.06 19.10
CA GLU A 271 13.00 2.67 18.65
C GLU A 271 12.07 2.51 17.45
N LYS A 272 10.92 3.21 17.45
CA LYS A 272 10.00 3.22 16.31
C LYS A 272 10.65 3.82 15.05
N LYS A 273 11.41 4.92 15.19
CA LYS A 273 12.16 5.52 14.07
C LYS A 273 13.20 4.55 13.52
N LEU A 274 14.05 3.99 14.39
CA LEU A 274 15.08 3.01 14.01
C LEU A 274 14.47 1.77 13.36
N ARG A 275 13.34 1.28 13.87
CA ARG A 275 12.60 0.16 13.26
C ARG A 275 12.10 0.54 11.88
N SER A 276 11.45 1.69 11.72
CA SER A 276 10.94 2.15 10.42
C SER A 276 12.05 2.30 9.38
N GLU A 277 13.22 2.84 9.77
CA GLU A 277 14.39 2.96 8.91
C GLU A 277 14.94 1.59 8.49
N ARG A 278 15.09 0.68 9.47
CA ARG A 278 15.52 -0.70 9.19
C ARG A 278 14.56 -1.43 8.26
N GLU A 279 13.25 -1.24 8.42
CA GLU A 279 12.24 -1.89 7.58
C GLU A 279 12.28 -1.43 6.12
N LYS A 280 12.90 -0.28 5.83
CA LYS A 280 13.07 0.23 4.47
C LYS A 280 14.22 -0.47 3.73
N THR A 281 15.18 -1.08 4.42
CA THR A 281 16.36 -1.68 3.77
C THR A 281 15.98 -2.91 2.95
N GLU A 282 16.69 -3.12 1.84
CA GLU A 282 16.46 -4.29 0.99
C GLU A 282 16.80 -5.59 1.73
N GLU A 283 17.82 -5.57 2.58
CA GLU A 283 18.18 -6.67 3.48
C GLU A 283 17.01 -7.08 4.37
N TYR A 284 16.35 -6.13 5.03
CA TYR A 284 15.21 -6.44 5.89
C TYR A 284 14.04 -6.98 5.07
N ARG A 285 13.76 -6.41 3.90
CA ARG A 285 12.68 -6.86 3.00
C ARG A 285 12.92 -8.29 2.53
N SER A 286 14.14 -8.58 2.09
CA SER A 286 14.59 -9.91 1.67
C SER A 286 14.50 -10.91 2.82
N ALA A 287 15.06 -10.60 3.99
CA ALA A 287 14.99 -11.45 5.17
C ALA A 287 13.54 -11.68 5.67
N ARG A 288 12.66 -10.69 5.54
CA ARG A 288 11.23 -10.84 5.87
C ARG A 288 10.51 -11.71 4.85
N SER A 289 10.85 -11.60 3.57
CA SER A 289 10.34 -12.47 2.50
C SER A 289 10.72 -13.92 2.76
N GLU A 290 12.01 -14.18 3.04
CA GLU A 290 12.51 -15.52 3.37
C GLU A 290 11.85 -16.08 4.64
N ARG A 291 11.71 -15.28 5.71
CA ARG A 291 10.97 -15.69 6.91
C ARG A 291 9.52 -16.07 6.61
N ARG A 292 8.85 -15.36 5.70
CA ARG A 292 7.48 -15.70 5.27
C ARG A 292 7.44 -17.00 4.46
N LYS A 293 8.43 -17.26 3.61
CA LYS A 293 8.55 -18.54 2.88
C LYS A 293 8.77 -19.70 3.85
N ALA A 294 9.73 -19.56 4.78
CA ALA A 294 10.01 -20.56 5.80
C ALA A 294 8.77 -20.90 6.65
N ARG A 295 8.00 -19.90 7.10
CA ARG A 295 6.75 -20.13 7.85
C ARG A 295 5.71 -20.92 7.06
N LYS A 296 5.59 -20.71 5.75
CA LYS A 296 4.67 -21.48 4.91
C LYS A 296 5.09 -22.94 4.79
N LEU A 297 6.40 -23.23 4.80
CA LEU A 297 6.91 -24.60 4.78
C LEU A 297 6.62 -25.32 6.11
N ILE A 298 6.72 -24.62 7.24
CA ILE A 298 6.38 -25.17 8.57
C ILE A 298 4.89 -25.53 8.66
N VAL A 299 4.00 -24.65 8.21
CA VAL A 299 2.54 -24.89 8.25
C VAL A 299 2.09 -26.00 7.28
N ASN A 300 2.87 -26.26 6.22
CA ASN A 300 2.63 -27.39 5.32
C ASN A 300 3.29 -28.71 5.79
N GLY A 301 4.06 -28.67 6.89
CA GLY A 301 4.44 -29.86 7.63
C GLY A 301 3.20 -30.48 8.25
N LYS A 302 3.02 -31.80 8.06
CA LYS A 302 1.87 -32.56 8.56
C LYS A 302 1.57 -32.20 10.02
N GLY A 303 0.28 -31.93 10.31
CA GLY A 303 -0.18 -31.71 11.68
C GLY A 303 0.15 -32.88 12.60
N ASP A 304 0.42 -32.54 13.87
CA ASP A 304 0.96 -33.39 14.94
C ASP A 304 0.00 -34.50 15.44
N TYR A 305 -0.39 -35.43 14.57
CA TYR A 305 -0.81 -36.75 15.04
C TYR A 305 0.21 -37.78 14.57
N GLY A 306 1.24 -37.98 15.41
CA GLY A 306 2.26 -39.00 15.18
C GLY A 306 3.37 -39.00 16.23
N ASN A 307 3.07 -39.62 17.38
CA ASN A 307 3.97 -40.20 18.39
C ASN A 307 5.17 -39.38 18.89
N GLY A 308 5.08 -39.04 20.19
CA GLY A 308 6.12 -38.37 20.94
C GLY A 308 7.47 -39.08 20.91
N GLN A 309 8.50 -38.26 20.76
CA GLN A 309 9.75 -38.31 21.50
C GLN A 309 10.25 -36.87 21.54
N ASP A 310 10.43 -36.35 22.75
CA ASP A 310 10.92 -35.01 23.02
C ASP A 310 12.34 -34.86 22.46
N GLU A 311 12.50 -34.07 21.39
CA GLU A 311 13.79 -33.48 21.04
C GLU A 311 13.76 -32.01 21.44
N GLU A 312 14.53 -31.68 22.48
CA GLU A 312 14.83 -30.32 22.91
C GLU A 312 15.42 -29.51 21.74
N ILE A 313 14.57 -28.69 21.11
CA ILE A 313 15.07 -27.58 20.32
C ILE A 313 15.49 -26.49 21.30
N ILE A 314 16.79 -26.44 21.59
CA ILE A 314 17.44 -25.32 22.27
C ILE A 314 17.21 -24.07 21.42
N SER A 315 16.19 -23.30 21.79
CA SER A 315 16.00 -21.94 21.30
C SER A 315 17.09 -21.07 21.92
N ASN A 316 18.14 -20.77 21.15
CA ASN A 316 19.01 -19.62 21.43
C ASN A 316 18.24 -18.33 21.11
N GLU A 317 17.15 -18.09 21.85
CA GLU A 317 16.70 -16.73 22.10
C GLU A 317 17.51 -16.23 23.28
N SER A 318 18.42 -15.30 23.00
CA SER A 318 18.98 -14.42 24.02
C SER A 318 17.81 -13.72 24.71
N GLN A 319 17.40 -14.28 25.84
CA GLN A 319 16.58 -13.60 26.83
C GLN A 319 17.37 -12.38 27.30
N ASN A 320 17.19 -11.25 26.63
CA ASN A 320 17.25 -9.98 27.34
C ASN A 320 15.98 -9.88 28.16
N SER A 321 15.96 -10.61 29.28
CA SER A 321 15.04 -10.36 30.37
C SER A 321 15.42 -9.01 30.99
N SER A 322 14.96 -7.92 30.39
CA SER A 322 14.78 -6.70 31.17
C SER A 322 13.64 -6.99 32.12
N GLU A 323 13.98 -7.25 33.38
CA GLU A 323 13.07 -7.37 34.50
C GLU A 323 11.92 -6.36 34.37
N ILE A 324 10.69 -6.86 34.34
CA ILE A 324 9.49 -6.03 34.40
C ILE A 324 9.50 -5.35 35.78
N PRO A 325 9.60 -4.02 35.90
CA PRO A 325 9.34 -3.39 37.17
C PRO A 325 7.83 -3.47 37.41
N LYS A 326 7.43 -4.37 38.30
CA LYS A 326 6.09 -4.45 38.88
C LYS A 326 5.85 -3.24 39.79
N TYR A 327 5.59 -2.06 39.23
CA TYR A 327 4.94 -0.98 40.00
C TYR A 327 4.03 -0.16 39.09
N VAL A 328 2.73 -0.33 39.28
CA VAL A 328 1.70 0.64 38.89
C VAL A 328 1.29 1.35 40.18
N ILE A 329 1.64 2.64 40.29
CA ILE A 329 1.04 3.53 41.27
C ILE A 329 0.64 4.81 40.52
N ALA A 330 -0.66 5.13 40.57
CA ALA A 330 -1.33 6.20 39.84
C ALA A 330 -0.95 7.61 40.30
#